data_AF-A0A922MNB5-F1
#
_entry.id   AF-A0A922MNB5-F1
#
_cell.length_a   1.000
_cell.length_b   1.000
_cell.length_c   1.000
_cell.angle_alpha   90.00
_cell.angle_beta   90.00
_cell.angle_gamma   90.00
#
_symmetry.space_group_name_H-M   'P 1'
#
loop_
_entity.id
_entity.type
_entity.pdbx_description
1 polymer ?
#
loop_
_entity_poly.entity_id
_entity_poly.type
_entity_poly.pdbx_seq_one_letter_code
_entity_poly.pdbx_strand_id
1 'polypeptide(L)'
;MPEQLVKVPRSASPVARAGAGDISERELSRERHNLQTTPPARLQPAHPKKQLFSAPVNKFTAKWRGPSPHLARIRSCLDAYNNQETPTRSVAKTKAASMEDLTPTKRIRIDKKNCLPVLASPSVHGPAEEVAAAKICQFMLVAAWRRRREDVRCLRKTLETQVIEVRMAMRELERLKQLLRDKELEKAVLEREKLALEDDVCSAEDRASEMSIGWRNCRNELDGVRAAAAVSEHALALERAAHCDTLASRDHAYNRTSWFAEVFGDDGFRVHQLAVLEDDLAQHEELLASAEAEVAALRREADDKQRQLQLTSEKLAQEEEARLQCSRECAELKSRMSAAADETDALRGDLLMLRDELERLQRDLALTREQLDWWPRPLTKMLGAARSWFRNPKSVPEAIIWTLIPARHGIP
;
A
#
# COMPACT_ATOMS: atom_id res chain seq x y z
N MET A 1 6.52 -36.96 43.03
CA MET A 1 6.05 -36.35 41.78
C MET A 1 4.68 -35.75 42.04
N PRO A 2 4.52 -34.42 42.16
CA PRO A 2 3.20 -33.83 42.37
C PRO A 2 2.58 -33.43 41.03
N GLU A 3 1.40 -33.95 40.73
CA GLU A 3 0.54 -33.48 39.64
C GLU A 3 -0.33 -32.33 40.16
N GLN A 4 -0.16 -31.15 39.54
CA GLN A 4 -0.99 -29.97 39.81
C GLN A 4 -2.22 -29.99 38.90
N LEU A 5 -3.39 -30.17 39.51
CA LEU A 5 -4.70 -29.92 38.90
C LEU A 5 -4.94 -28.41 38.77
N VAL A 6 -5.03 -27.91 37.54
CA VAL A 6 -5.46 -26.54 37.22
C VAL A 6 -6.99 -26.53 37.04
N LYS A 7 -7.67 -25.75 37.90
CA LYS A 7 -9.11 -25.50 37.90
C LYS A 7 -9.40 -24.28 37.01
N VAL A 8 -10.23 -24.44 35.98
CA VAL A 8 -10.75 -23.34 35.14
C VAL A 8 -12.14 -22.92 35.64
N PRO A 9 -12.47 -21.62 35.76
CA PRO A 9 -13.79 -21.18 36.22
C PRO A 9 -14.82 -21.13 35.08
N ARG A 10 -16.03 -21.62 35.36
CA ARG A 10 -17.23 -21.48 34.51
C ARG A 10 -17.78 -20.05 34.63
N SER A 11 -17.82 -19.31 33.54
CA SER A 11 -18.54 -18.04 33.42
C SER A 11 -19.99 -18.28 32.98
N ALA A 12 -20.92 -17.62 33.66
CA ALA A 12 -22.36 -17.67 33.42
C ALA A 12 -22.77 -16.90 32.16
N SER A 13 -23.66 -17.48 31.35
CA SER A 13 -24.30 -16.85 30.19
C SER A 13 -25.35 -15.81 30.62
N PRO A 14 -25.53 -14.69 29.88
CA PRO A 14 -26.66 -13.81 30.09
C PRO A 14 -27.88 -14.25 29.26
N VAL A 15 -29.05 -13.98 29.84
CA VAL A 15 -30.40 -14.22 29.33
C VAL A 15 -30.68 -13.39 28.07
N ALA A 16 -31.08 -14.05 26.98
CA ALA A 16 -31.56 -13.38 25.76
C ALA A 16 -32.99 -12.83 25.97
N ARG A 17 -33.16 -11.53 25.73
CA ARG A 17 -34.47 -10.87 25.59
C ARG A 17 -35.06 -11.23 24.23
N ALA A 18 -36.17 -11.97 24.22
CA ALA A 18 -37.02 -12.13 23.06
C ALA A 18 -37.81 -10.83 22.80
N GLY A 19 -37.71 -10.28 21.59
CA GLY A 19 -38.42 -9.06 21.22
C GLY A 19 -38.10 -8.58 19.80
N ALA A 20 -38.51 -9.35 18.80
CA ALA A 20 -38.71 -8.92 17.41
C ALA A 20 -39.71 -9.93 16.83
N GLY A 21 -41.00 -9.61 16.68
CA GLY A 21 -41.51 -8.57 15.80
C GLY A 21 -41.88 -9.26 14.49
N ASP A 22 -43.01 -9.98 14.49
CA ASP A 22 -43.52 -10.72 13.34
C ASP A 22 -43.83 -9.75 12.18
N ILE A 23 -42.96 -9.75 11.19
CA ILE A 23 -43.18 -9.05 9.92
C ILE A 23 -44.08 -9.97 9.09
N SER A 24 -45.34 -9.59 8.90
CA SER A 24 -46.33 -10.42 8.22
C SER A 24 -45.95 -10.68 6.75
N GLU A 25 -46.18 -11.91 6.26
CA GLU A 25 -45.93 -12.33 4.86
C GLU A 25 -46.52 -11.40 3.78
N ARG A 26 -47.49 -10.57 4.16
CA ARG A 26 -48.12 -9.58 3.30
C ARG A 26 -47.15 -8.44 2.91
N GLU A 27 -46.17 -8.12 3.74
CA GLU A 27 -45.15 -7.10 3.43
C GLU A 27 -44.04 -7.66 2.52
N LEU A 28 -43.61 -8.90 2.74
CA LEU A 28 -42.65 -9.61 1.87
C LEU A 28 -43.21 -9.85 0.45
N SER A 29 -44.53 -10.00 0.32
CA SER A 29 -45.19 -10.19 -0.98
C SER A 29 -45.20 -8.89 -1.82
N ARG A 30 -45.21 -7.71 -1.18
CA ARG A 30 -45.14 -6.42 -1.90
C ARG A 30 -43.76 -6.14 -2.47
N GLU A 31 -42.69 -6.50 -1.78
CA GLU A 31 -41.33 -6.32 -2.30
C GLU A 31 -41.03 -7.22 -3.49
N ARG A 32 -41.54 -8.46 -3.51
CA ARG A 32 -41.35 -9.38 -4.65
C ARG A 32 -42.05 -8.91 -5.93
N HIS A 33 -43.16 -8.17 -5.82
CA HIS A 33 -43.90 -7.70 -7.00
C HIS A 33 -43.23 -6.48 -7.68
N ASN A 34 -42.43 -5.71 -6.95
CA ASN A 34 -41.72 -4.54 -7.50
C ASN A 34 -40.44 -4.90 -8.26
N LEU A 35 -39.91 -6.12 -8.12
CA LEU A 35 -38.72 -6.59 -8.84
C LEU A 35 -39.01 -7.22 -10.20
N GLN A 36 -40.28 -7.50 -10.53
CA GLN A 36 -40.69 -8.17 -11.77
C GLN A 36 -41.23 -7.24 -12.86
N THR A 37 -41.36 -5.93 -12.61
CA THR A 37 -41.97 -4.98 -13.55
C THR A 37 -40.98 -4.01 -14.21
N THR A 38 -39.70 -4.36 -14.30
CA THR A 38 -38.75 -3.62 -15.14
C THR A 38 -38.84 -4.12 -16.59
N PRO A 39 -39.29 -3.32 -17.56
CA PRO A 39 -39.37 -3.76 -18.96
C PRO A 39 -37.96 -4.02 -19.52
N PRO A 40 -37.77 -5.04 -20.38
CA PRO A 40 -36.46 -5.34 -20.93
C PRO A 40 -35.99 -4.17 -21.80
N ALA A 41 -34.84 -3.61 -21.44
CA ALA A 41 -34.19 -2.54 -22.19
C ALA A 41 -33.95 -3.01 -23.63
N ARG A 42 -34.62 -2.36 -24.57
CA ARG A 42 -34.50 -2.57 -26.00
C ARG A 42 -33.07 -2.21 -26.42
N LEU A 43 -32.20 -3.21 -26.54
CA LEU A 43 -30.83 -3.06 -27.05
C LEU A 43 -30.90 -2.58 -28.51
N GLN A 44 -30.49 -1.33 -28.71
CA GLN A 44 -30.27 -0.73 -30.03
C GLN A 44 -29.10 -1.46 -30.73
N PRO A 45 -29.21 -1.80 -32.03
CA PRO A 45 -28.08 -2.32 -32.81
C PRO A 45 -26.97 -1.27 -32.87
N ALA A 46 -25.75 -1.65 -32.48
CA ALA A 46 -24.59 -0.76 -32.50
C ALA A 46 -24.26 -0.32 -33.94
N HIS A 47 -24.21 1.00 -34.14
CA HIS A 47 -23.78 1.63 -35.40
C HIS A 47 -22.34 1.18 -35.79
N PRO A 48 -22.09 0.82 -37.06
CA PRO A 48 -20.78 0.36 -37.50
C PRO A 48 -19.91 1.56 -37.87
N LYS A 49 -19.36 2.29 -36.89
CA LYS A 49 -18.34 3.33 -37.16
C LYS A 49 -17.42 3.69 -35.99
N LYS A 50 -17.30 2.80 -34.99
CA LYS A 50 -16.26 2.89 -33.97
C LYS A 50 -15.58 1.55 -33.77
N GLN A 51 -15.02 1.00 -34.85
CA GLN A 51 -13.87 0.10 -34.73
C GLN A 51 -12.65 0.95 -34.37
N LEU A 52 -12.50 1.25 -33.09
CA LEU A 52 -11.20 1.65 -32.53
C LEU A 52 -10.54 0.38 -32.02
N PHE A 53 -9.67 -0.14 -32.88
CA PHE A 53 -8.56 -1.05 -32.63
C PHE A 53 -8.30 -1.43 -31.16
N SER A 54 -8.84 -2.57 -30.72
CA SER A 54 -8.30 -3.33 -29.60
C SER A 54 -7.21 -4.28 -30.13
N ALA A 55 -6.07 -3.71 -30.52
CA ALA A 55 -4.83 -4.46 -30.63
C ALA A 55 -4.17 -4.47 -29.24
N PRO A 56 -3.63 -5.61 -28.77
CA PRO A 56 -2.87 -5.65 -27.52
C PRO A 56 -1.65 -4.75 -27.66
N VAL A 57 -1.61 -3.67 -26.89
CA VAL A 57 -0.48 -2.73 -26.86
C VAL A 57 0.67 -3.43 -26.14
N ASN A 58 1.48 -4.15 -26.91
CA ASN A 58 2.77 -4.64 -26.48
C ASN A 58 3.69 -3.42 -26.23
N LYS A 59 3.91 -3.07 -24.95
CA LYS A 59 4.69 -1.89 -24.53
C LYS A 59 6.20 -1.98 -24.81
N PHE A 60 6.67 -3.05 -25.46
CA PHE A 60 8.11 -3.27 -25.72
C PHE A 60 8.56 -3.12 -27.17
N THR A 61 7.68 -2.73 -28.10
CA THR A 61 8.06 -2.45 -29.50
C THR A 61 7.80 -0.99 -29.87
N ALA A 62 8.25 -0.06 -29.03
CA ALA A 62 8.36 1.33 -29.45
C ALA A 62 9.37 1.41 -30.62
N LYS A 63 8.87 1.61 -31.84
CA LYS A 63 9.70 2.07 -32.96
C LYS A 63 10.49 3.27 -32.46
N TRP A 64 11.82 3.16 -32.45
CA TRP A 64 12.75 4.22 -32.10
C TRP A 64 12.41 5.45 -32.96
N ARG A 65 11.64 6.39 -32.41
CA ARG A 65 11.54 7.72 -32.99
C ARG A 65 12.88 8.38 -32.71
N GLY A 66 13.54 8.81 -33.78
CA GLY A 66 14.84 9.48 -33.71
C GLY A 66 14.83 10.60 -32.66
N PRO A 67 16.01 10.92 -32.10
CA PRO A 67 16.14 11.90 -31.03
C PRO A 67 15.41 13.18 -31.40
N SER A 68 14.64 13.73 -30.45
CA SER A 68 13.88 14.96 -30.67
C SER A 68 14.80 16.07 -31.19
N PRO A 69 14.31 17.03 -32.00
CA PRO A 69 15.13 18.13 -32.53
C PRO A 69 15.89 18.88 -31.44
N HIS A 70 15.35 18.91 -30.22
CA HIS A 70 15.98 19.51 -29.06
C HIS A 70 17.15 18.68 -28.51
N LEU A 71 17.04 17.35 -28.50
CA LEU A 71 18.14 16.46 -28.12
C LEU A 71 19.25 16.41 -29.18
N ALA A 72 18.90 16.51 -30.46
CA ALA A 72 19.87 16.66 -31.54
C ALA A 72 20.64 18.00 -31.42
N ARG A 73 19.96 19.08 -31.05
CA ARG A 73 20.59 20.38 -30.80
C ARG A 73 21.51 20.35 -29.58
N ILE A 74 21.11 19.70 -28.49
CA ILE A 74 21.96 19.51 -27.30
C ILE A 74 23.20 18.67 -27.63
N ARG A 75 23.05 17.57 -28.39
CA ARG A 75 24.19 16.77 -28.85
C ARG A 75 25.11 17.58 -29.75
N SER A 76 24.56 18.32 -30.72
CA SER A 76 25.36 19.21 -31.58
C SER A 76 26.13 20.27 -30.78
N CYS A 77 25.55 20.83 -29.71
CA CYS A 77 26.24 21.78 -28.85
C CYS A 77 27.36 21.10 -28.02
N LEU A 78 27.14 19.87 -27.54
CA LEU A 78 28.15 19.09 -26.83
C LEU A 78 29.28 18.62 -27.75
N ASP A 79 28.96 18.23 -28.98
CA ASP A 79 29.91 17.86 -30.01
C ASP A 79 30.71 19.08 -30.48
N ALA A 80 30.08 20.26 -30.60
CA ALA A 80 30.76 21.52 -30.87
C ALA A 80 31.69 21.94 -29.71
N TYR A 81 31.34 21.60 -28.47
CA TYR A 81 32.19 21.84 -27.29
C TYR A 81 33.36 20.85 -27.21
N ASN A 82 33.15 19.59 -27.61
CA ASN A 82 34.19 18.57 -27.69
C ASN A 82 35.15 18.77 -28.88
N ASN A 83 34.65 19.31 -30.00
CA ASN A 83 35.42 19.55 -31.22
C ASN A 83 36.01 20.96 -31.28
N GLN A 84 35.74 21.83 -30.29
CA GLN A 84 36.59 22.98 -30.05
C GLN A 84 37.94 22.45 -29.59
N GLU A 85 38.90 22.39 -30.52
CA GLU A 85 40.31 22.31 -30.21
C GLU A 85 40.63 23.40 -29.19
N THR A 86 40.64 23.01 -27.92
CA THR A 86 41.14 23.84 -26.84
C THR A 86 42.54 24.27 -27.24
N PRO A 87 42.87 25.57 -27.27
CA PRO A 87 44.24 25.99 -27.46
C PRO A 87 45.05 25.29 -26.37
N THR A 88 46.07 24.55 -26.78
CA THR A 88 46.95 23.76 -25.92
C THR A 88 47.37 24.58 -24.70
N ARG A 89 46.65 24.40 -23.60
CA ARG A 89 47.06 24.88 -22.30
C ARG A 89 48.22 24.00 -21.91
N SER A 90 49.40 24.60 -21.78
CA SER A 90 50.63 23.90 -21.42
C SER A 90 50.36 22.96 -20.24
N VAL A 91 50.60 21.67 -20.48
CA VAL A 91 50.43 20.61 -19.49
C VAL A 91 51.34 20.93 -18.32
N ALA A 92 50.77 21.44 -17.23
CA ALA A 92 51.39 21.40 -15.92
C ALA A 92 51.48 19.93 -15.51
N LYS A 93 52.59 19.28 -15.90
CA LYS A 93 53.01 17.98 -15.36
C LYS A 93 53.25 18.16 -13.87
N THR A 94 52.27 17.78 -13.06
CA THR A 94 52.36 16.92 -11.85
C THR A 94 51.08 17.06 -11.05
N LYS A 95 50.24 16.01 -11.06
CA LYS A 95 49.24 15.80 -10.01
C LYS A 95 49.98 15.34 -8.75
N ALA A 96 49.82 16.06 -7.65
CA ALA A 96 50.24 15.59 -6.33
C ALA A 96 49.41 14.33 -5.99
N ALA A 97 50.10 13.24 -5.66
CA ALA A 97 49.52 11.92 -5.40
C ALA A 97 49.38 11.59 -3.91
N SER A 98 49.65 12.55 -3.01
CA SER A 98 49.54 12.37 -1.57
C SER A 98 49.18 13.68 -0.86
N MET A 99 48.36 13.60 0.20
CA MET A 99 48.06 14.72 1.11
C MET A 99 49.29 15.23 1.88
N GLU A 100 50.43 14.54 1.80
CA GLU A 100 51.68 14.95 2.45
C GLU A 100 52.44 16.04 1.66
N ASP A 101 52.09 16.26 0.38
CA ASP A 101 52.71 17.28 -0.49
C ASP A 101 52.16 18.71 -0.28
N LEU A 102 51.19 18.90 0.62
CA LEU A 102 50.64 20.23 0.96
C LEU A 102 51.45 20.97 2.03
N THR A 103 52.59 20.42 2.48
CA THR A 103 53.52 21.14 3.34
C THR A 103 54.61 21.81 2.49
N PRO A 104 54.82 23.14 2.59
CA PRO A 104 55.80 23.84 1.77
C PRO A 104 57.22 23.60 2.32
N THR A 105 57.80 22.42 2.08
CA THR A 105 59.18 22.06 2.45
C THR A 105 60.15 22.00 1.27
N LYS A 106 59.69 22.25 0.04
CA LYS A 106 60.61 22.46 -1.09
C LYS A 106 61.21 23.86 -1.03
N ARG A 107 62.43 23.94 -0.48
CA ARG A 107 63.38 25.03 -0.72
C ARG A 107 63.50 25.23 -2.23
N ILE A 108 62.80 26.25 -2.76
CA ILE A 108 63.04 26.75 -4.10
C ILE A 108 64.50 27.23 -4.09
N ARG A 109 65.40 26.49 -4.76
CA ARG A 109 66.72 27.01 -5.13
C ARG A 109 66.46 28.12 -6.14
N ILE A 110 66.38 29.34 -5.61
CA ILE A 110 66.41 30.56 -6.42
C ILE A 110 67.80 30.59 -7.05
N ASP A 111 67.85 30.31 -8.35
CA ASP A 111 69.07 30.35 -9.13
C ASP A 111 69.53 31.83 -9.22
N LYS A 112 70.54 32.16 -8.42
CA LYS A 112 71.08 33.50 -8.18
C LYS A 112 71.90 34.05 -9.36
N LYS A 113 71.61 33.63 -10.60
CA LYS A 113 72.43 33.95 -11.79
C LYS A 113 71.75 34.75 -12.89
N ASN A 114 70.52 35.20 -12.70
CA ASN A 114 69.95 36.27 -13.52
C ASN A 114 69.96 37.58 -12.72
N CYS A 115 71.15 38.17 -12.66
CA CYS A 115 71.33 39.56 -12.24
C CYS A 115 70.55 40.44 -13.22
N LEU A 116 69.31 40.80 -12.85
CA LEU A 116 68.69 42.00 -13.40
C LEU A 116 69.71 43.14 -13.23
N PRO A 117 69.93 43.98 -14.25
CA PRO A 117 70.83 45.10 -14.13
C PRO A 117 70.25 46.00 -13.04
N VAL A 118 70.87 45.95 -11.86
CA VAL A 118 70.69 46.97 -10.84
C VAL A 118 71.25 48.23 -11.48
N LEU A 119 70.36 49.01 -12.08
CA LEU A 119 70.58 50.41 -12.40
C LEU A 119 71.02 51.05 -11.08
N ALA A 120 72.33 51.14 -10.90
CA ALA A 120 72.93 51.87 -9.80
C ALA A 120 72.59 53.34 -10.03
N SER A 121 71.53 53.80 -9.37
CA SER A 121 71.26 55.21 -9.19
C SER A 121 72.51 55.88 -8.61
N PRO A 122 72.95 57.03 -9.12
CA PRO A 122 74.16 57.68 -8.65
C PRO A 122 74.05 57.99 -7.15
N SER A 123 75.03 57.51 -6.41
CA SER A 123 75.17 57.63 -4.96
C SER A 123 75.44 59.07 -4.53
N VAL A 124 74.37 59.82 -4.31
CA VAL A 124 74.39 60.99 -3.42
C VAL A 124 73.10 60.96 -2.60
N HIS A 125 72.92 59.95 -1.76
CA HIS A 125 71.82 59.93 -0.79
C HIS A 125 72.23 60.77 0.42
N GLY A 126 71.68 61.98 0.50
CA GLY A 126 71.74 62.74 1.74
C GLY A 126 71.03 61.97 2.86
N PRO A 127 71.38 62.17 4.14
CA PRO A 127 70.76 61.48 5.28
C PRO A 127 69.21 61.62 5.32
N ALA A 128 68.66 62.65 4.66
CA ALA A 128 67.23 62.84 4.49
C ALA A 128 66.57 61.79 3.56
N GLU A 129 67.26 61.34 2.51
CA GLU A 129 66.74 60.35 1.56
C GLU A 129 66.71 58.94 2.16
N GLU A 130 67.72 58.58 2.96
CA GLU A 130 67.73 57.30 3.69
C GLU A 130 66.61 57.23 4.73
N VAL A 131 66.35 58.34 5.44
CA VAL A 131 65.23 58.44 6.38
C VAL A 131 63.88 58.35 5.66
N ALA A 132 63.75 58.96 4.48
CA ALA A 132 62.54 58.85 3.66
C ALA A 132 62.34 57.42 3.14
N ALA A 133 63.39 56.77 2.65
CA ALA A 133 63.37 55.37 2.21
C ALA A 133 62.98 54.42 3.35
N ALA A 134 63.54 54.60 4.55
CA ALA A 134 63.19 53.82 5.73
C ALA A 134 61.70 53.98 6.10
N LYS A 135 61.17 55.21 6.05
CA LYS A 135 59.72 55.47 6.27
C LYS A 135 58.84 54.80 5.22
N ILE A 136 59.24 54.83 3.95
CA ILE A 136 58.53 54.16 2.85
C ILE A 136 58.56 52.64 3.05
N CYS A 137 59.71 52.05 3.34
CA CYS A 137 59.83 50.62 3.62
C CYS A 137 58.98 50.19 4.82
N GLN A 138 58.96 50.98 5.89
CA GLN A 138 58.14 50.71 7.08
C GLN A 138 56.64 50.79 6.74
N PHE A 139 56.23 51.80 5.97
CA PHE A 139 54.85 51.91 5.47
C PHE A 139 54.47 50.71 4.59
N MET A 140 55.32 50.33 3.64
CA MET A 140 55.08 49.17 2.76
C MET A 140 54.96 47.87 3.55
N LEU A 141 55.81 47.66 4.56
CA LEU A 141 55.73 46.50 5.47
C LEU A 141 54.42 46.48 6.25
N VAL A 142 54.01 47.61 6.82
CA VAL A 142 52.73 47.71 7.55
C VAL A 142 51.54 47.51 6.62
N ALA A 143 51.57 48.08 5.40
CA ALA A 143 50.52 47.90 4.40
C ALA A 143 50.43 46.43 3.94
N ALA A 144 51.56 45.79 3.66
CA ALA A 144 51.62 44.37 3.29
C ALA A 144 51.12 43.47 4.43
N TRP A 145 51.50 43.78 5.69
CA TRP A 145 51.01 43.05 6.85
C TRP A 145 49.50 43.22 7.04
N ARG A 146 48.96 44.45 6.91
CA ARG A 146 47.51 44.71 6.98
C ARG A 146 46.76 43.96 5.89
N ARG A 147 47.25 43.99 4.65
CA ARG A 147 46.65 43.26 3.52
C ARG A 147 46.64 41.76 3.77
N ARG A 148 47.77 41.18 4.19
CA ARG A 148 47.86 39.75 4.52
C ARG A 148 46.94 39.36 5.68
N ARG A 149 46.77 40.23 6.67
CA ARG A 149 45.83 40.01 7.79
C ARG A 149 44.39 39.99 7.31
N GLU A 150 44.02 40.85 6.35
CA GLU A 150 42.68 40.85 5.75
C GLU A 150 42.46 39.60 4.89
N ASP A 151 43.44 39.19 4.09
CA ASP A 151 43.37 37.97 3.28
C ASP A 151 43.17 36.74 4.16
N VAL A 152 43.91 36.62 5.28
CA VAL A 152 43.74 35.54 6.26
C VAL A 152 42.35 35.59 6.91
N ARG A 153 41.82 36.78 7.21
CA ARG A 153 40.46 36.92 7.77
C ARG A 153 39.40 36.51 6.76
N CYS A 154 39.56 36.88 5.49
CA CYS A 154 38.66 36.50 4.40
C CYS A 154 38.67 34.98 4.21
N LEU A 155 39.85 34.37 4.09
CA LEU A 155 40.00 32.91 3.98
C LEU A 155 39.36 32.18 5.16
N ARG A 156 39.56 32.67 6.39
CA ARG A 156 38.92 32.09 7.57
C ARG A 156 37.40 32.12 7.47
N LYS A 157 36.80 33.25 7.07
CA LYS A 157 35.34 33.36 6.90
C LYS A 157 34.82 32.40 5.82
N THR A 158 35.52 32.31 4.68
CA THR A 158 35.15 31.38 3.59
C THR A 158 35.23 29.92 4.05
N LEU A 159 36.23 29.59 4.87
CA LEU A 159 36.38 28.23 5.41
C LEU A 159 35.29 27.93 6.46
N GLU A 160 34.94 28.90 7.30
CA GLU A 160 33.81 28.80 8.22
C GLU A 160 32.47 28.58 7.49
N THR A 161 32.21 29.30 6.38
CA THR A 161 31.00 29.07 5.57
C THR A 161 31.01 27.70 4.89
N GLN A 162 32.14 27.28 4.32
CA GLN A 162 32.27 25.95 3.70
C GLN A 162 32.05 24.82 4.73
N VAL A 163 32.56 24.97 5.97
CA VAL A 163 32.33 23.98 7.03
C VAL A 163 30.85 23.88 7.40
N ILE A 164 30.12 25.01 7.43
CA ILE A 164 28.67 25.00 7.68
C ILE A 164 27.93 24.30 6.53
N GLU A 165 28.27 24.59 5.28
CA GLU A 165 27.68 23.95 4.09
C GLU A 165 27.91 22.43 4.09
N VAL A 166 29.14 21.98 4.39
CA VAL A 166 29.46 20.55 4.50
C VAL A 166 28.65 19.89 5.61
N ARG A 167 28.51 20.53 6.78
CA ARG A 167 27.69 20.01 7.88
C ARG A 167 26.22 19.89 7.49
N MET A 168 25.68 20.85 6.74
CA MET A 168 24.31 20.78 6.22
C MET A 168 24.16 19.64 5.21
N ALA A 169 25.11 19.50 4.29
CA ALA A 169 25.13 18.41 3.31
C ALA A 169 25.21 17.03 3.98
N MET A 170 25.98 16.89 5.07
CA MET A 170 26.05 15.65 5.85
C MET A 170 24.72 15.29 6.50
N ARG A 171 24.01 16.27 7.10
CA ARG A 171 22.67 16.04 7.68
C ARG A 171 21.65 15.65 6.61
N GLU A 172 21.71 16.29 5.45
CA GLU A 172 20.81 15.94 4.34
C GLU A 172 21.10 14.53 3.81
N LEU A 173 22.37 14.14 3.74
CA LEU A 173 22.76 12.77 3.38
C LEU A 173 22.24 11.74 4.40
N GLU A 174 22.32 12.03 5.70
CA GLU A 174 21.73 11.20 6.75
C GLU A 174 20.21 11.09 6.63
N ARG A 175 19.52 12.20 6.34
CA ARG A 175 18.07 12.22 6.08
C ARG A 175 17.70 11.35 4.87
N LEU A 176 18.44 11.48 3.77
CA LEU A 176 18.21 10.67 2.56
C LEU A 176 18.50 9.18 2.79
N LYS A 177 19.52 8.84 3.57
CA LYS A 177 19.79 7.46 4.00
C LYS A 177 18.63 6.89 4.82
N GLN A 178 18.06 7.68 5.73
CA GLN A 178 16.90 7.24 6.49
C GLN A 178 15.70 6.99 5.57
N LEU A 179 15.40 7.94 4.67
CA LEU A 179 14.31 7.80 3.72
C LEU A 179 14.47 6.56 2.82
N LEU A 180 15.70 6.24 2.41
CA LEU A 180 15.98 5.04 1.63
C LEU A 180 15.70 3.76 2.43
N ARG A 181 16.09 3.70 3.71
CA ARG A 181 15.76 2.57 4.60
C ARG A 181 14.26 2.42 4.80
N ASP A 182 13.54 3.52 5.01
CA ASP A 182 12.07 3.49 5.16
C ASP A 182 11.40 2.96 3.88
N LYS A 183 11.92 3.34 2.70
CA LYS A 183 11.44 2.82 1.40
C LYS A 183 11.75 1.35 1.18
N GLU A 184 12.88 0.85 1.66
CA GLU A 184 13.20 -0.59 1.62
C GLU A 184 12.26 -1.40 2.52
N LEU A 185 11.92 -0.88 3.69
CA LEU A 185 10.93 -1.50 4.58
C LEU A 185 9.53 -1.50 3.96
N GLU A 186 9.08 -0.38 3.39
CA GLU A 186 7.80 -0.29 2.67
C GLU A 186 7.75 -1.29 1.52
N LYS A 187 8.82 -1.38 0.72
CA LYS A 187 8.92 -2.38 -0.36
C LYS A 187 8.82 -3.81 0.16
N ALA A 188 9.49 -4.13 1.27
CA ALA A 188 9.42 -5.47 1.87
C ALA A 188 8.01 -5.82 2.38
N VAL A 189 7.26 -4.84 2.89
CA VAL A 189 5.85 -5.04 3.27
C VAL A 189 5.00 -5.32 2.04
N LEU A 190 5.13 -4.51 0.99
CA LEU A 190 4.38 -4.69 -0.26
C LEU A 190 4.69 -6.04 -0.94
N GLU A 191 5.93 -6.52 -0.87
CA GLU A 191 6.30 -7.85 -1.38
C GLU A 191 5.63 -8.98 -0.59
N ARG A 192 5.50 -8.85 0.74
CA ARG A 192 4.76 -9.83 1.57
C ARG A 192 3.27 -9.82 1.27
N GLU A 193 2.66 -8.63 1.15
CA GLU A 193 1.24 -8.50 0.80
C GLU A 193 0.94 -9.05 -0.60
N LYS A 194 1.84 -8.82 -1.57
CA LYS A 194 1.74 -9.40 -2.92
C LYS A 194 1.72 -10.93 -2.85
N LEU A 195 2.63 -11.54 -2.10
CA LEU A 195 2.69 -13.00 -1.96
C LEU A 195 1.42 -13.55 -1.28
N ALA A 196 0.94 -12.89 -0.23
CA ALA A 196 -0.32 -13.29 0.43
C ALA A 196 -1.51 -13.24 -0.53
N LEU A 197 -1.61 -12.19 -1.36
CA LEU A 197 -2.65 -12.09 -2.38
C LEU A 197 -2.52 -13.15 -3.47
N GLU A 198 -1.30 -13.53 -3.86
CA GLU A 198 -1.06 -14.62 -4.80
C GLU A 198 -1.55 -15.96 -4.22
N ASP A 199 -1.27 -16.25 -2.95
CA ASP A 199 -1.76 -17.44 -2.25
C ASP A 199 -3.30 -17.46 -2.13
N ASP A 200 -3.92 -16.30 -1.83
CA ASP A 200 -5.37 -16.16 -1.76
C ASP A 200 -6.05 -16.40 -3.12
N VAL A 201 -5.45 -15.89 -4.20
CA VAL A 201 -5.94 -16.11 -5.57
C VAL A 201 -5.82 -17.58 -5.95
N CYS A 202 -4.68 -18.23 -5.70
CA CYS A 202 -4.54 -19.66 -5.94
C CYS A 202 -5.59 -20.48 -5.15
N SER A 203 -5.79 -20.15 -3.88
CA SER A 203 -6.81 -20.80 -3.04
C SER A 203 -8.23 -20.59 -3.56
N ALA A 204 -8.52 -19.41 -4.14
CA ALA A 204 -9.81 -19.12 -4.73
C ALA A 204 -10.03 -19.88 -6.06
N GLU A 205 -8.98 -20.02 -6.88
CA GLU A 205 -9.01 -20.80 -8.11
C GLU A 205 -9.23 -22.30 -7.84
N ASP A 206 -8.59 -22.84 -6.80
CA ASP A 206 -8.81 -24.23 -6.36
C ASP A 206 -10.26 -24.45 -5.94
N ARG A 207 -10.81 -23.58 -5.07
CA ARG A 207 -12.23 -23.66 -4.66
C ARG A 207 -13.20 -23.53 -5.84
N ALA A 208 -12.91 -22.64 -6.78
CA ALA A 208 -13.73 -22.48 -7.98
C ALA A 208 -13.68 -23.73 -8.87
N SER A 209 -12.51 -24.38 -8.96
CA SER A 209 -12.32 -25.62 -9.69
C SER A 209 -13.06 -26.79 -9.04
N GLU A 210 -12.99 -26.93 -7.72
CA GLU A 210 -13.73 -27.91 -6.94
C GLU A 210 -15.24 -27.74 -7.13
N MET A 211 -15.74 -26.50 -7.02
CA MET A 211 -17.14 -26.20 -7.31
C MET A 211 -17.49 -26.61 -8.75
N SER A 212 -16.71 -26.20 -9.75
CA SER A 212 -16.96 -26.54 -11.17
C SER A 212 -17.02 -28.06 -11.41
N ILE A 213 -16.19 -28.84 -10.72
CA ILE A 213 -16.25 -30.30 -10.74
C ILE A 213 -17.55 -30.79 -10.08
N GLY A 214 -17.88 -30.29 -8.88
CA GLY A 214 -19.13 -30.63 -8.19
C GLY A 214 -20.37 -30.36 -9.02
N TRP A 215 -20.46 -29.19 -9.64
CA TRP A 215 -21.57 -28.82 -10.53
C TRP A 215 -21.69 -29.73 -11.76
N ARG A 216 -20.56 -30.15 -12.34
CA ARG A 216 -20.56 -31.13 -13.45
C ARG A 216 -21.04 -32.50 -12.98
N ASN A 217 -20.60 -32.96 -11.81
CA ASN A 217 -21.03 -34.23 -11.25
C ASN A 217 -22.53 -34.23 -10.96
N CYS A 218 -23.05 -33.19 -10.29
CA CYS A 218 -24.49 -33.05 -10.04
C CYS A 218 -25.30 -33.03 -11.34
N ARG A 219 -24.80 -32.38 -12.40
CA ARG A 219 -25.46 -32.40 -13.70
C ARG A 219 -25.49 -33.81 -14.30
N ASN A 220 -24.37 -34.51 -14.28
CA ASN A 220 -24.29 -35.88 -14.80
C ASN A 220 -25.21 -36.83 -14.02
N GLU A 221 -25.30 -36.69 -12.69
CA GLU A 221 -26.23 -37.45 -11.85
C GLU A 221 -27.69 -37.16 -12.22
N LEU A 222 -28.06 -35.88 -12.39
CA LEU A 222 -29.40 -35.50 -12.83
C LEU A 222 -29.74 -36.04 -14.22
N ASP A 223 -28.81 -35.99 -15.16
CA ASP A 223 -29.00 -36.55 -16.49
C ASP A 223 -29.10 -38.09 -16.45
N GLY A 224 -28.36 -38.74 -15.56
CA GLY A 224 -28.50 -40.17 -15.26
C GLY A 224 -29.87 -40.52 -14.70
N VAL A 225 -30.37 -39.75 -13.72
CA VAL A 225 -31.73 -39.93 -13.15
C VAL A 225 -32.80 -39.72 -14.21
N ARG A 226 -32.66 -38.71 -15.09
CA ARG A 226 -33.59 -38.47 -16.21
C ARG A 226 -33.60 -39.63 -17.20
N ALA A 227 -32.42 -40.17 -17.54
CA ALA A 227 -32.32 -41.33 -18.42
C ALA A 227 -32.98 -42.56 -17.78
N ALA A 228 -32.73 -42.82 -16.50
CA ALA A 228 -33.37 -43.91 -15.77
C ALA A 228 -34.90 -43.75 -15.71
N ALA A 229 -35.39 -42.53 -15.42
CA ALA A 229 -36.82 -42.23 -15.42
C ALA A 229 -37.46 -42.49 -16.78
N ALA A 230 -36.81 -42.07 -17.88
CA ALA A 230 -37.29 -42.34 -19.23
C ALA A 230 -37.36 -43.84 -19.56
N VAL A 231 -36.38 -44.63 -19.10
CA VAL A 231 -36.40 -46.09 -19.27
C VAL A 231 -37.55 -46.71 -18.46
N SER A 232 -37.75 -46.29 -17.21
CA SER A 232 -38.84 -46.76 -16.36
C SER A 232 -40.22 -46.40 -16.94
N GLU A 233 -40.39 -45.19 -17.47
CA GLU A 233 -41.62 -44.79 -18.16
C GLU A 233 -41.89 -45.66 -19.40
N HIS A 234 -40.85 -45.97 -20.18
CA HIS A 234 -40.97 -46.85 -21.33
C HIS A 234 -41.33 -48.28 -20.93
N ALA A 235 -40.71 -48.82 -19.88
CA ALA A 235 -41.03 -50.13 -19.33
C ALA A 235 -42.49 -50.20 -18.84
N LEU A 236 -42.94 -49.20 -18.07
CA LEU A 236 -44.34 -49.08 -17.64
C LEU A 236 -45.31 -48.99 -18.83
N ALA A 237 -44.92 -48.31 -19.90
CA ALA A 237 -45.75 -48.25 -21.11
C ALA A 237 -45.87 -49.63 -21.80
N LEU A 238 -44.78 -50.40 -21.84
CA LEU A 238 -44.79 -51.78 -22.35
C LEU A 238 -45.63 -52.70 -21.46
N GLU A 239 -45.51 -52.59 -20.14
CA GLU A 239 -46.34 -53.35 -19.20
C GLU A 239 -47.83 -53.01 -19.35
N ARG A 240 -48.17 -51.73 -19.49
CA ARG A 240 -49.56 -51.31 -19.76
C ARG A 240 -50.08 -51.87 -21.08
N ALA A 241 -49.27 -51.87 -22.13
CA ALA A 241 -49.65 -52.47 -23.41
C ALA A 241 -49.87 -53.98 -23.30
N ALA A 242 -48.93 -54.70 -22.67
CA ALA A 242 -49.04 -56.13 -22.41
C ALA A 242 -50.26 -56.44 -21.53
N HIS A 243 -50.55 -55.61 -20.51
CA HIS A 243 -51.73 -55.77 -19.68
C HIS A 243 -53.02 -55.62 -20.49
N CYS A 244 -53.12 -54.60 -21.35
CA CYS A 244 -54.25 -54.44 -22.28
C CYS A 244 -54.42 -55.67 -23.20
N ASP A 245 -53.33 -56.23 -23.72
CA ASP A 245 -53.36 -57.45 -24.56
C ASP A 245 -53.82 -58.68 -23.75
N THR A 246 -53.37 -58.82 -22.49
CA THR A 246 -53.84 -59.89 -21.60
C THR A 246 -55.31 -59.72 -21.24
N LEU A 247 -55.78 -58.50 -20.98
CA LEU A 247 -57.20 -58.22 -20.73
C LEU A 247 -58.04 -58.56 -21.97
N ALA A 248 -57.62 -58.16 -23.16
CA ALA A 248 -58.29 -58.53 -24.41
C ALA A 248 -58.31 -60.06 -24.61
N SER A 249 -57.21 -60.75 -24.32
CA SER A 249 -57.11 -62.21 -24.38
C SER A 249 -58.01 -62.89 -23.34
N ARG A 250 -58.08 -62.32 -22.14
CA ARG A 250 -58.91 -62.78 -21.02
C ARG A 250 -60.38 -62.56 -21.32
N ASP A 251 -60.78 -61.43 -21.88
CA ASP A 251 -62.16 -61.17 -22.30
C ASP A 251 -62.54 -62.11 -23.45
N HIS A 252 -61.63 -62.40 -24.38
CA HIS A 252 -61.81 -63.48 -25.37
C HIS A 252 -61.90 -64.88 -24.75
N ALA A 253 -61.19 -65.15 -23.66
CA ALA A 253 -61.26 -66.40 -22.92
C ALA A 253 -62.55 -66.50 -22.11
N TYR A 254 -62.99 -65.44 -21.42
CA TYR A 254 -64.26 -65.36 -20.71
C TYR A 254 -65.45 -65.45 -21.66
N ASN A 255 -65.37 -64.86 -22.85
CA ASN A 255 -66.39 -65.05 -23.88
C ASN A 255 -66.43 -66.53 -24.35
N ARG A 256 -65.28 -67.23 -24.38
CA ARG A 256 -65.21 -68.67 -24.68
C ARG A 256 -65.65 -69.56 -23.51
N THR A 257 -65.31 -69.22 -22.27
CA THR A 257 -65.65 -70.01 -21.08
C THR A 257 -67.05 -69.73 -20.57
N SER A 258 -67.61 -68.55 -20.78
CA SER A 258 -69.05 -68.25 -20.63
C SER A 258 -69.87 -69.13 -21.57
N TRP A 259 -69.44 -69.23 -22.84
CA TRP A 259 -70.02 -70.17 -23.79
C TRP A 259 -69.83 -71.63 -23.37
N PHE A 260 -68.67 -72.00 -22.83
CA PHE A 260 -68.42 -73.37 -22.35
C PHE A 260 -69.15 -73.72 -21.03
N ALA A 261 -69.36 -72.75 -20.14
CA ALA A 261 -70.04 -72.91 -18.85
C ALA A 261 -71.57 -72.93 -19.00
N GLU A 262 -72.12 -72.34 -20.06
CA GLU A 262 -73.51 -72.59 -20.48
C GLU A 262 -73.74 -74.03 -20.98
N VAL A 263 -72.68 -74.75 -21.35
CA VAL A 263 -72.77 -76.06 -22.04
C VAL A 263 -72.28 -77.23 -21.18
N PHE A 264 -71.33 -77.05 -20.26
CA PHE A 264 -70.77 -78.15 -19.48
C PHE A 264 -70.63 -77.83 -17.99
N GLY A 265 -71.21 -78.73 -17.18
CA GLY A 265 -71.39 -78.62 -15.74
C GLY A 265 -70.13 -78.64 -14.90
N ASP A 266 -70.30 -77.93 -13.78
CA ASP A 266 -69.38 -77.43 -12.76
C ASP A 266 -68.99 -78.53 -11.75
N ASP A 267 -67.69 -78.65 -11.42
CA ASP A 267 -67.17 -79.01 -10.08
C ASP A 267 -65.66 -79.34 -10.07
N GLY A 268 -65.05 -79.76 -11.19
CA GLY A 268 -63.59 -79.99 -11.26
C GLY A 268 -62.75 -78.72 -11.48
N PHE A 269 -63.35 -77.70 -12.09
CA PHE A 269 -62.68 -76.45 -12.51
C PHE A 269 -62.42 -75.49 -11.33
N ARG A 270 -63.26 -75.54 -10.30
CA ARG A 270 -63.19 -74.67 -9.13
C ARG A 270 -61.96 -74.90 -8.26
N VAL A 271 -61.52 -76.15 -8.13
CA VAL A 271 -60.35 -76.49 -7.30
C VAL A 271 -59.05 -75.98 -7.91
N HIS A 272 -58.93 -76.03 -9.25
CA HIS A 272 -57.74 -75.48 -9.92
C HIS A 272 -57.74 -73.94 -9.92
N GLN A 273 -58.90 -73.30 -10.07
CA GLN A 273 -59.00 -71.84 -9.93
C GLN A 273 -58.64 -71.36 -8.51
N LEU A 274 -59.03 -72.10 -7.48
CA LEU A 274 -58.65 -71.76 -6.11
C LEU A 274 -57.14 -71.85 -5.90
N ALA A 275 -56.48 -72.89 -6.43
CA ALA A 275 -55.02 -73.00 -6.34
C ALA A 275 -54.29 -71.84 -7.06
N VAL A 276 -54.76 -71.43 -8.23
CA VAL A 276 -54.18 -70.28 -8.95
C VAL A 276 -54.38 -68.97 -8.18
N LEU A 277 -55.56 -68.77 -7.57
CA LEU A 277 -55.83 -67.59 -6.74
C LEU A 277 -55.00 -67.56 -5.45
N GLU A 278 -54.69 -68.73 -4.88
CA GLU A 278 -53.79 -68.84 -3.72
C GLU A 278 -52.35 -68.46 -4.09
N ASP A 279 -51.85 -68.91 -5.25
CA ASP A 279 -50.52 -68.54 -5.74
C ASP A 279 -50.43 -67.04 -6.08
N ASP A 280 -51.46 -66.46 -6.70
CA ASP A 280 -51.53 -65.02 -6.99
C ASP A 280 -51.55 -64.20 -5.70
N LEU A 281 -52.27 -64.65 -4.68
CA LEU A 281 -52.33 -63.99 -3.38
C LEU A 281 -50.96 -64.02 -2.68
N ALA A 282 -50.25 -65.14 -2.75
CA ALA A 282 -48.88 -65.24 -2.21
C ALA A 282 -47.90 -64.30 -2.92
N GLN A 283 -47.99 -64.15 -4.25
CA GLN A 283 -47.17 -63.20 -5.01
C GLN A 283 -47.48 -61.74 -4.63
N HIS A 284 -48.75 -61.41 -4.44
CA HIS A 284 -49.14 -60.06 -4.01
C HIS A 284 -48.69 -59.75 -2.58
N GLU A 285 -48.71 -60.72 -1.66
CA GLU A 285 -48.15 -60.57 -0.32
C GLU A 285 -46.65 -60.29 -0.35
N GLU A 286 -45.89 -60.98 -1.21
CA GLU A 286 -44.45 -60.74 -1.38
C GLU A 286 -44.17 -59.33 -1.95
N LEU A 287 -44.92 -58.91 -2.98
CA LEU A 287 -44.80 -57.56 -3.55
C LEU A 287 -45.13 -56.47 -2.54
N LEU A 288 -46.15 -56.67 -1.70
CA LEU A 288 -46.49 -55.75 -0.62
C LEU A 288 -45.35 -55.67 0.41
N ALA A 289 -44.78 -56.80 0.82
CA ALA A 289 -43.66 -56.83 1.75
C ALA A 289 -42.42 -56.10 1.18
N SER A 290 -42.13 -56.27 -0.12
CA SER A 290 -41.05 -55.55 -0.81
C SER A 290 -41.31 -54.04 -0.85
N ALA A 291 -42.53 -53.63 -1.22
CA ALA A 291 -42.90 -52.22 -1.27
C ALA A 291 -42.84 -51.55 0.12
N GLU A 292 -43.25 -52.25 1.18
CA GLU A 292 -43.13 -51.76 2.56
C GLU A 292 -41.66 -51.58 2.98
N ALA A 293 -40.79 -52.50 2.58
CA ALA A 293 -39.36 -52.40 2.83
C ALA A 293 -38.72 -51.20 2.11
N GLU A 294 -39.10 -50.95 0.84
CA GLU A 294 -38.66 -49.79 0.07
C GLU A 294 -39.15 -48.48 0.70
N VAL A 295 -40.41 -48.40 1.11
CA VAL A 295 -40.95 -47.22 1.81
C VAL A 295 -40.20 -46.96 3.11
N ALA A 296 -39.87 -48.02 3.87
CA ALA A 296 -39.06 -47.90 5.07
C ALA A 296 -37.63 -47.40 4.79
N ALA A 297 -37.02 -47.84 3.69
CA ALA A 297 -35.71 -47.35 3.24
C ALA A 297 -35.76 -45.86 2.86
N LEU A 298 -36.73 -45.46 2.04
CA LEU A 298 -36.92 -44.07 1.63
C LEU A 298 -37.19 -43.13 2.82
N ARG A 299 -37.91 -43.59 3.85
CA ARG A 299 -38.11 -42.81 5.09
C ARG A 299 -36.80 -42.55 5.82
N ARG A 300 -35.92 -43.56 5.94
CA ARG A 300 -34.60 -43.38 6.56
C ARG A 300 -33.74 -42.40 5.77
N GLU A 301 -33.73 -42.51 4.44
CA GLU A 301 -33.03 -41.54 3.59
C GLU A 301 -33.57 -40.12 3.73
N ALA A 302 -34.89 -39.96 3.84
CA ALA A 302 -35.52 -38.66 4.05
C ALA A 302 -35.12 -38.07 5.42
N ASP A 303 -35.11 -38.87 6.48
CA ASP A 303 -34.67 -38.45 7.82
C ASP A 303 -33.19 -38.05 7.81
N ASP A 304 -32.33 -38.80 7.12
CA ASP A 304 -30.90 -38.47 7.02
C ASP A 304 -30.66 -37.20 6.20
N LYS A 305 -31.37 -37.02 5.08
CA LYS A 305 -31.35 -35.76 4.31
C LYS A 305 -31.84 -34.58 5.15
N GLN A 306 -32.87 -34.77 5.97
CA GLN A 306 -33.38 -33.74 6.87
C GLN A 306 -32.36 -33.34 7.94
N ARG A 307 -31.65 -34.30 8.53
CA ARG A 307 -30.54 -34.03 9.48
C ARG A 307 -29.40 -33.28 8.80
N GLN A 308 -29.03 -33.67 7.57
CA GLN A 308 -28.01 -32.97 6.80
C GLN A 308 -28.42 -31.52 6.52
N LEU A 309 -29.68 -31.29 6.11
CA LEU A 309 -30.21 -29.93 5.91
C LEU A 309 -30.13 -29.10 7.20
N GLN A 310 -30.53 -29.65 8.34
CA GLN A 310 -30.40 -28.98 9.64
C GLN A 310 -28.95 -28.60 9.96
N LEU A 311 -28.01 -29.53 9.84
CA LEU A 311 -26.59 -29.26 10.07
C LEU A 311 -26.03 -28.19 9.11
N THR A 312 -26.42 -28.20 7.84
CA THR A 312 -26.00 -27.17 6.89
C THR A 312 -26.60 -25.80 7.21
N SER A 313 -27.85 -25.76 7.68
CA SER A 313 -28.49 -24.51 8.09
C SER A 313 -27.86 -23.91 9.34
N GLU A 314 -27.47 -24.73 10.31
CA GLU A 314 -26.74 -24.30 11.50
C GLU A 314 -25.35 -23.75 11.14
N LYS A 315 -24.63 -24.42 10.24
CA LYS A 315 -23.33 -23.94 9.74
C LYS A 315 -23.46 -22.61 9.00
N LEU A 316 -24.49 -22.45 8.18
CA LEU A 316 -24.77 -21.19 7.48
C LEU A 316 -25.03 -20.07 8.50
N ALA A 317 -25.86 -20.31 9.52
CA ALA A 317 -26.16 -19.33 10.56
C ALA A 317 -24.91 -18.90 11.34
N GLN A 318 -24.02 -19.85 11.68
CA GLN A 318 -22.73 -19.55 12.32
C GLN A 318 -21.82 -18.69 11.43
N GLU A 319 -21.79 -18.98 10.12
CA GLU A 319 -20.99 -18.23 9.15
C GLU A 319 -21.52 -16.81 8.95
N GLU A 320 -22.85 -16.64 8.91
CA GLU A 320 -23.50 -15.33 8.87
C GLU A 320 -23.18 -14.50 10.13
N GLU A 321 -23.24 -15.11 11.32
CA GLU A 321 -22.86 -14.44 12.56
C GLU A 321 -21.39 -14.02 12.55
N ALA A 322 -20.48 -14.89 12.11
CA ALA A 322 -19.07 -14.57 11.99
C ALA A 322 -18.81 -13.41 10.99
N ARG A 323 -19.50 -13.38 9.85
CA ARG A 323 -19.43 -12.27 8.89
C ARG A 323 -19.94 -10.96 9.49
N LEU A 324 -21.02 -11.00 10.26
CA LEU A 324 -21.54 -9.82 10.96
C LEU A 324 -20.57 -9.29 12.02
N GLN A 325 -19.92 -10.18 12.77
CA GLN A 325 -18.87 -9.81 13.72
C GLN A 325 -17.68 -9.15 13.02
N CYS A 326 -17.15 -9.77 11.97
CA CYS A 326 -16.05 -9.21 11.16
C CYS A 326 -16.42 -7.84 10.54
N SER A 327 -17.65 -7.68 10.04
CA SER A 327 -18.15 -6.41 9.51
C SER A 327 -18.17 -5.31 10.58
N ARG A 328 -18.58 -5.62 11.82
CA ARG A 328 -18.56 -4.68 12.94
C ARG A 328 -17.13 -4.27 13.31
N GLU A 329 -16.22 -5.22 13.41
CA GLU A 329 -14.81 -4.95 13.69
C GLU A 329 -14.16 -4.10 12.60
N CYS A 330 -14.46 -4.36 11.33
CA CYS A 330 -14.00 -3.55 10.22
C CYS A 330 -14.54 -2.11 10.28
N ALA A 331 -15.81 -1.93 10.66
CA ALA A 331 -16.41 -0.62 10.84
C ALA A 331 -15.76 0.16 12.00
N GLU A 332 -15.46 -0.52 13.11
CA GLU A 332 -14.76 0.06 14.25
C GLU A 332 -13.30 0.42 13.90
N LEU A 333 -12.58 -0.45 13.20
CA LEU A 333 -11.22 -0.15 12.75
C LEU A 333 -11.22 1.06 11.81
N LYS A 334 -12.20 1.14 10.90
CA LYS A 334 -12.35 2.26 9.98
C LYS A 334 -12.62 3.58 10.72
N SER A 335 -13.44 3.58 11.77
CA SER A 335 -13.70 4.79 12.57
C SER A 335 -12.47 5.22 13.37
N ARG A 336 -11.69 4.27 13.90
CA ARG A 336 -10.40 4.55 14.55
C ARG A 336 -9.37 5.13 13.58
N MET A 337 -9.31 4.60 12.36
CA MET A 337 -8.42 5.13 11.32
C MET A 337 -8.82 6.53 10.87
N SER A 338 -10.12 6.82 10.72
CA SER A 338 -10.57 8.18 10.38
C SER A 338 -10.24 9.17 11.50
N ALA A 339 -10.48 8.80 12.77
CA ALA A 339 -10.12 9.64 13.90
C ALA A 339 -8.61 9.92 13.96
N ALA A 340 -7.78 8.89 13.76
CA ALA A 340 -6.34 9.07 13.70
C ALA A 340 -5.89 9.96 12.52
N ALA A 341 -6.55 9.85 11.36
CA ALA A 341 -6.29 10.73 10.23
C ALA A 341 -6.61 12.19 10.57
N ASP A 342 -7.78 12.44 11.17
CA ASP A 342 -8.20 13.78 11.62
C ASP A 342 -7.21 14.36 12.65
N GLU A 343 -6.74 13.55 13.61
CA GLU A 343 -5.70 13.94 14.56
C GLU A 343 -4.39 14.32 13.87
N THR A 344 -3.94 13.53 12.88
CA THR A 344 -2.71 13.86 12.14
C THR A 344 -2.83 15.14 11.34
N ASP A 345 -4.00 15.42 10.76
CA ASP A 345 -4.25 16.65 10.03
C ASP A 345 -4.36 17.87 10.97
N ALA A 346 -4.96 17.71 12.15
CA ALA A 346 -4.95 18.72 13.20
C ALA A 346 -3.51 19.07 13.64
N LEU A 347 -2.70 18.05 13.93
CA LEU A 347 -1.28 18.25 14.29
C LEU A 347 -0.46 18.91 13.18
N ARG A 348 -0.75 18.59 11.90
CA ARG A 348 -0.14 19.29 10.76
C ARG A 348 -0.53 20.76 10.74
N GLY A 349 -1.80 21.07 11.00
CA GLY A 349 -2.29 22.45 11.13
C GLY A 349 -1.53 23.22 12.22
N ASP A 350 -1.40 22.64 13.41
CA ASP A 350 -0.66 23.24 14.52
C ASP A 350 0.82 23.46 14.18
N LEU A 351 1.46 22.50 13.51
CA LEU A 351 2.85 22.64 13.06
C LEU A 351 3.05 23.78 12.05
N LEU A 352 2.07 24.03 11.17
CA LEU A 352 2.11 25.15 10.24
C LEU A 352 1.96 26.48 10.98
N MET A 353 1.00 26.57 11.91
CA MET A 353 0.81 27.76 12.75
C MET A 353 2.08 28.11 13.55
N LEU A 354 2.71 27.11 14.18
CA LEU A 354 3.96 27.31 14.92
C LEU A 354 5.12 27.76 14.00
N ARG A 355 5.17 27.28 12.76
CA ARG A 355 6.17 27.73 11.78
C ARG A 355 5.95 29.21 11.41
N ASP A 356 4.72 29.62 11.17
CA ASP A 356 4.38 31.00 10.84
C ASP A 356 4.69 31.96 12.00
N GLU A 357 4.40 31.55 13.24
CA GLU A 357 4.77 32.30 14.45
C GLU A 357 6.28 32.45 14.60
N LEU A 358 7.03 31.37 14.34
CA LEU A 358 8.49 31.39 14.40
C LEU A 358 9.06 32.34 13.35
N GLU A 359 8.56 32.31 12.11
CA GLU A 359 8.95 33.25 11.07
C GLU A 359 8.62 34.71 11.42
N ARG A 360 7.46 34.96 12.04
CA ARG A 360 7.08 36.28 12.52
C ARG A 360 8.05 36.78 13.60
N LEU A 361 8.34 35.96 14.61
CA LEU A 361 9.29 36.30 15.67
C LEU A 361 10.70 36.52 15.12
N GLN A 362 11.12 35.75 14.11
CA GLN A 362 12.39 35.98 13.42
C GLN A 362 12.45 37.36 12.74
N ARG A 363 11.37 37.76 12.06
CA ARG A 363 11.25 39.11 11.45
C ARG A 363 11.29 40.21 12.51
N ASP A 364 10.56 40.06 13.61
CA ASP A 364 10.56 41.03 14.71
C ASP A 364 11.95 41.13 15.38
N LEU A 365 12.64 40.00 15.56
CA LEU A 365 14.02 39.96 16.05
C LEU A 365 15.01 40.62 15.07
N ALA A 366 14.83 40.46 13.77
CA ALA A 366 15.65 41.13 12.77
C ALA A 366 15.46 42.65 12.84
N LEU A 367 14.22 43.12 12.88
CA LEU A 367 13.88 44.54 12.97
C LEU A 367 14.40 45.18 14.25
N THR A 368 14.28 44.51 15.41
CA THR A 368 14.83 45.03 16.67
C THR A 368 16.36 45.07 16.68
N ARG A 369 17.04 44.14 16.00
CA ARG A 369 18.50 44.19 15.80
C ARG A 369 18.89 45.38 14.92
N GLU A 370 18.20 45.59 13.80
CA GLU A 370 18.41 46.76 12.95
C GLU A 370 18.21 48.06 13.74
N GLN A 371 17.12 48.18 14.50
CA GLN A 371 16.87 49.33 15.38
C GLN A 371 18.01 49.57 16.37
N LEU A 372 18.55 48.52 17.00
CA LEU A 372 19.70 48.63 17.90
C LEU A 372 20.97 49.10 17.18
N ASP A 373 21.18 48.70 15.92
CA ASP A 373 22.32 49.13 15.12
C ASP A 373 22.28 50.63 14.76
N TRP A 374 21.08 51.22 14.68
CA TRP A 374 20.89 52.67 14.49
C TRP A 374 21.20 53.50 15.73
N TRP A 375 21.32 52.89 16.92
CA TRP A 375 21.61 53.64 18.13
C TRP A 375 23.09 54.05 18.20
N PRO A 376 23.41 55.28 18.63
CA PRO A 376 24.79 55.71 18.82
C PRO A 376 25.54 54.71 19.70
N ARG A 377 26.72 54.25 19.23
CA ARG A 377 27.56 53.25 19.91
C ARG A 377 27.80 53.48 21.42
N PRO A 378 27.84 54.72 21.95
CA PRO A 378 27.92 54.95 23.39
C PRO A 378 26.67 54.50 24.17
N LEU A 379 25.46 54.68 23.64
CA LEU A 379 24.20 54.31 24.29
C LEU A 379 23.98 52.80 24.30
N THR A 380 24.34 52.10 23.22
CA THR A 380 24.32 50.63 23.16
C THR A 380 25.29 49.99 24.16
N LYS A 381 26.46 50.61 24.40
CA LYS A 381 27.39 50.18 25.46
C LYS A 381 26.82 50.40 26.87
N MET A 382 26.17 51.54 27.11
CA MET A 382 25.51 51.82 28.39
C MET A 382 24.37 50.84 28.68
N LEU A 383 23.52 50.53 27.69
CA LEU A 383 22.45 49.54 27.84
C LEU A 383 23.01 48.12 28.07
N GLY A 384 24.10 47.76 27.40
CA GLY A 384 24.81 46.50 27.66
C GLY A 384 25.33 46.39 29.10
N ALA A 385 25.88 47.48 29.64
CA ALA A 385 26.33 47.56 31.03
C ALA A 385 25.15 47.49 32.03
N ALA A 386 24.07 48.24 31.80
CA ALA A 386 22.87 48.18 32.63
C ALA A 386 22.24 46.78 32.63
N ARG A 387 22.22 46.09 31.49
CA ARG A 387 21.69 44.71 31.38
C ARG A 387 22.58 43.69 32.09
N SER A 388 23.90 43.92 32.16
CA SER A 388 24.80 43.08 32.96
C SER A 388 24.57 43.28 34.47
N TRP A 389 24.23 44.51 34.90
CA TRP A 389 23.87 44.80 36.28
C TRP A 389 22.56 44.11 36.71
N PHE A 390 21.55 44.05 35.82
CA PHE A 390 20.31 43.33 36.13
C PHE A 390 20.49 41.80 36.21
N ARG A 391 21.44 41.22 35.46
CA ARG A 391 21.72 39.77 35.50
C ARG A 391 22.70 39.37 36.59
N ASN A 392 23.61 40.25 36.97
CA ASN A 392 24.54 40.08 38.09
C ASN A 392 24.59 41.42 38.82
N PRO A 393 23.81 41.62 39.90
CA PRO A 393 23.84 42.84 40.69
C PRO A 393 25.17 42.89 41.44
N LYS A 394 26.23 43.33 40.77
CA LYS A 394 27.47 43.71 41.42
C LYS A 394 27.20 44.97 42.22
N SER A 395 27.75 45.02 43.44
CA SER A 395 27.64 46.18 44.32
C SER A 395 28.03 47.45 43.57
N VAL A 396 27.20 48.47 43.72
CA VAL A 396 27.29 49.82 43.12
C VAL A 396 28.71 50.46 43.08
N PRO A 397 29.66 50.17 44.00
CA PRO A 397 31.00 50.78 43.93
C PRO A 397 31.86 50.39 42.71
N GLU A 398 31.80 49.14 42.23
CA GLU A 398 32.63 48.74 41.06
C GLU A 398 32.15 49.38 39.75
N ALA A 399 30.86 49.69 39.70
CA ALA A 399 30.16 50.22 38.54
C ALA A 399 30.55 51.66 38.19
N ILE A 400 30.74 52.51 39.21
CA ILE A 400 31.10 53.92 39.07
C ILE A 400 32.55 54.07 38.54
N ILE A 401 33.42 53.10 38.85
CA ILE A 401 34.81 53.11 38.38
C ILE A 401 34.90 52.91 36.86
N TRP A 402 33.97 52.16 36.26
CA TRP A 402 33.98 51.89 34.82
C TRP A 402 33.32 52.99 33.97
N THR A 403 32.41 53.79 34.53
CA THR A 403 31.78 54.91 33.80
C THR A 403 32.64 56.18 33.77
N LEU A 404 33.63 56.28 34.66
CA LEU A 404 34.53 57.45 34.77
C LEU A 404 35.85 57.31 34.01
N ILE A 405 36.10 56.22 33.27
CA ILE A 405 37.29 56.12 32.41
C ILE A 405 37.00 56.83 31.08
N PRO A 406 37.62 58.00 30.78
CA PRO A 406 37.35 58.73 29.56
C PRO A 406 37.85 57.92 28.36
N ALA A 407 36.99 57.75 27.35
CA ALA A 407 37.35 57.12 26.10
C ALA A 407 38.41 57.98 25.40
N ARG A 408 39.70 57.64 25.57
CA ARG A 408 40.82 58.25 24.84
C ARG A 408 40.49 58.24 23.34
N HIS A 409 40.15 59.42 22.82
CA HIS A 409 39.97 59.65 21.40
C HIS A 409 41.31 59.45 20.72
N GLY A 410 41.37 58.44 19.83
CA GLY A 410 42.43 58.37 18.82
C GLY A 410 42.24 59.54 17.86
N ILE A 411 43.22 60.43 17.86
CA ILE A 411 43.46 61.50 16.87
C ILE A 411 43.84 60.81 15.53
N PRO A 412 43.45 61.36 14.36
CA PRO A 412 43.43 60.70 13.04
C PRO A 412 44.72 60.01 12.57
#